data_AF-A0A5K1AWN6-F1
#
_entry.id   AF-A0A5K1AWN6-F1
#
_cell.length_a   1.000
_cell.length_b   1.000
_cell.length_c   1.000
_cell.angle_alpha   90.00
_cell.angle_beta   90.00
_cell.angle_gamma   90.00
#
_symmetry.space_group_name_H-M   'P 1'
#
loop_
_entity.id
_entity.type
_entity.pdbx_description
1 polymer ?
#
loop_
_entity_poly.entity_id
_entity_poly.type
_entity_poly.pdbx_seq_one_letter_code
_entity_poly.pdbx_strand_id
1 'polypeptide(L)' 'IEYLSCYLSELSLVDYGMLKYRPSMVAAAAVYSAQCMIKGFKCWSRTSEHHSRYSEDDIL' A
#
# COMPACT_ATOMS: atom_id res chain seq x y z
N ILE A 1 -8.74 6.74 4.62
CA ILE A 1 -7.60 5.89 4.19
C ILE A 1 -7.66 4.55 4.91
N GLU A 2 -7.79 4.54 6.25
CA GLU A 2 -7.83 3.33 7.08
C GLU A 2 -8.79 2.24 6.57
N TYR A 3 -10.06 2.57 6.32
CA TYR A 3 -11.05 1.61 5.78
C TYR A 3 -10.63 0.99 4.44
N LEU A 4 -10.11 1.81 3.52
CA LEU A 4 -9.74 1.37 2.19
C LEU A 4 -8.43 0.55 2.21
N SER A 5 -7.47 0.93 3.07
CA SER A 5 -6.25 0.14 3.28
C SER A 5 -6.51 -1.19 3.97
N CYS A 6 -7.45 -1.24 4.93
CA CYS A 6 -7.87 -2.49 5.55
C CYS A 6 -8.56 -3.40 4.53
N TYR A 7 -9.46 -2.84 3.71
CA TYR A 7 -10.11 -3.58 2.62
C TYR A 7 -9.10 -4.17 1.62
N LEU A 8 -8.12 -3.37 1.19
CA LEU A 8 -7.06 -3.84 0.29
C LEU A 8 -6.16 -4.90 0.94
N SER A 9 -5.89 -4.78 2.24
CA SER A 9 -5.16 -5.80 2.99
C SER A 9 -5.93 -7.12 3.11
N GLU A 10 -7.24 -7.06 3.36
CA GLU A 10 -8.10 -8.25 3.37
C GLU A 10 -8.18 -8.91 1.98
N LEU A 11 -8.24 -8.10 0.92
CA LEU A 11 -8.20 -8.61 -0.45
C LEU A 11 -6.86 -9.33 -0.75
N SER A 12 -5.74 -8.79 -0.26
CA SER A 12 -4.42 -9.44 -0.42
C SER A 12 -4.29 -10.75 0.35
N LEU A 13 -5.08 -10.97 1.41
CA LEU A 13 -5.11 -12.24 2.13
C LEU A 13 -5.85 -13.34 1.35
N VAL A 14 -6.83 -12.95 0.54
CA VAL A 14 -7.57 -13.86 -0.35
C VAL A 14 -6.74 -14.22 -1.58
N ASP A 15 -5.90 -13.30 -2.05
CA ASP A 15 -5.03 -13.53 -3.19
C ASP A 15 -3.78 -14.35 -2.81
N TYR A 16 -3.74 -15.60 -3.26
CA TYR A 16 -2.65 -16.53 -2.95
C TYR A 16 -1.29 -16.06 -3.51
N GLY A 17 -1.27 -15.19 -4.52
CA GLY A 17 -0.06 -14.61 -5.08
C GLY A 17 0.58 -13.57 -4.16
N MET A 18 -0.19 -12.94 -3.29
CA MET A 18 0.29 -11.92 -2.36
C MET A 18 1.04 -12.49 -1.14
N LEU A 19 0.83 -13.77 -0.80
CA LEU A 19 1.55 -14.50 0.26
C LEU A 19 3.08 -14.57 0.06
N LYS A 20 3.56 -14.35 -1.17
CA LYS A 20 5.00 -14.28 -1.48
C LYS A 20 5.66 -12.98 -0.97
N TYR A 21 4.87 -11.93 -0.76
CA TYR A 21 5.37 -10.61 -0.37
C TYR A 21 5.33 -10.44 1.14
N ARG A 22 6.23 -9.59 1.65
CA ARG A 22 6.27 -9.31 3.09
C ARG A 22 5.02 -8.55 3.51
N PRO A 23 4.41 -8.88 4.67
CA PRO A 23 3.22 -8.19 5.14
C PRO A 23 3.42 -6.69 5.34
N SER A 24 4.66 -6.24 5.62
CA SER A 24 5.00 -4.81 5.69
C SER A 24 4.91 -4.10 4.32
N MET A 25 5.30 -4.78 3.25
CA MET A 25 5.20 -4.26 1.88
C MET A 25 3.74 -4.25 1.41
N VAL A 26 2.99 -5.30 1.73
CA VAL A 26 1.54 -5.38 1.45
C VAL A 26 0.78 -4.25 2.16
N ALA A 27 1.09 -3.99 3.44
CA ALA A 27 0.50 -2.88 4.18
C ALA A 27 0.85 -1.51 3.57
N ALA A 28 2.11 -1.31 3.17
CA ALA A 28 2.54 -0.08 2.50
C ALA A 28 1.81 0.12 1.15
N ALA A 29 1.70 -0.94 0.35
CA ALA A 29 0.99 -0.93 -0.94
C ALA A 29 -0.51 -0.67 -0.79
N ALA A 30 -1.15 -1.26 0.22
CA ALA A 30 -2.56 -1.03 0.54
C ALA A 30 -2.81 0.43 0.94
N VAL A 31 -1.93 1.01 1.77
CA VAL A 31 -2.02 2.44 2.15
C VAL A 31 -1.75 3.35 0.96
N TYR A 32 -0.74 3.05 0.13
CA TYR A 32 -0.44 3.81 -1.08
C TYR A 32 -1.64 3.83 -2.03
N SER A 33 -2.17 2.66 -2.35
CA SER A 33 -3.31 2.47 -3.24
C SER A 33 -4.55 3.17 -2.69
N ALA A 34 -4.81 3.05 -1.38
CA ALA A 34 -5.90 3.75 -0.73
C ALA A 34 -5.74 5.29 -0.80
N GLN A 35 -4.52 5.80 -0.63
CA GLN A 35 -4.25 7.23 -0.78
C GLN A 35 -4.47 7.68 -2.22
N CYS A 36 -3.96 6.93 -3.20
CA CYS A 36 -4.08 7.23 -4.63
C CYS A 36 -5.55 7.26 -5.08
N MET A 37 -6.37 6.31 -4.62
CA MET A 37 -7.80 6.28 -4.91
C MET A 37 -8.56 7.47 -4.30
N ILE A 38 -8.16 7.96 -3.13
CA ILE A 38 -8.86 9.05 -2.43
C ILE A 38 -8.42 10.44 -2.94
N LYS A 39 -7.13 10.63 -3.21
CA LYS A 39 -6.54 11.95 -3.54
C LYS A 39 -6.19 12.14 -5.02
N GLY A 40 -6.20 11.07 -5.85
CA GLY A 40 -5.75 11.12 -7.23
C GLY A 40 -4.21 11.03 -7.39
N PHE A 41 -3.75 10.84 -8.64
CA PHE A 41 -2.36 10.55 -9.01
C PHE A 41 -1.32 11.46 -8.31
N LYS A 42 -0.19 10.88 -7.84
CA LYS A 42 0.90 11.44 -6.98
C LYS A 42 0.63 11.45 -5.47
N CYS A 43 0.36 10.28 -4.89
CA CYS A 43 0.08 10.15 -3.46
C CYS A 43 1.26 9.74 -2.58
N TRP A 44 2.38 9.25 -3.14
CA TRP A 44 3.54 8.97 -2.32
C TRP A 44 4.35 10.26 -2.13
N SER A 45 4.16 10.89 -0.99
CA SER A 45 4.99 12.02 -0.58
C SER A 45 6.26 11.49 0.09
N ARG A 46 7.35 12.28 0.08
CA ARG A 46 8.59 11.97 0.83
C ARG A 46 8.34 11.62 2.31
N THR A 47 7.25 12.13 2.88
CA THR A 47 6.79 11.78 4.23
C THR A 47 6.35 10.32 4.35
N SER A 48 5.59 9.80 3.38
CA SER A 48 5.16 8.39 3.37
C SER A 48 6.35 7.45 3.15
N GLU A 49 7.30 7.82 2.28
CA GLU A 49 8.56 7.08 2.10
C GLU A 49 9.40 7.05 3.38
N HIS A 50 9.48 8.16 4.10
CA HIS A 50 10.19 8.23 5.39
C HIS A 50 9.58 7.31 6.47
N HIS A 51 8.24 7.23 6.52
CA HIS A 51 7.53 6.41 7.52
C HIS A 51 7.47 4.92 7.16
N SER A 52 7.32 4.59 5.88
CA SER A 52 7.23 3.19 5.42
C SER A 52 8.58 2.57 5.05
N ARG A 53 9.60 3.41 4.78
CA ARG A 53 10.92 3.05 4.24
C ARG A 53 10.91 2.40 2.86
N TYR A 54 9.77 2.42 2.16
CA TYR A 54 9.63 1.90 0.80
C TYR A 54 9.41 3.04 -0.19
N SER A 55 10.11 2.99 -1.32
CA SER A 55 9.94 3.98 -2.41
C SER A 55 8.74 3.61 -3.30
N GLU A 56 8.26 4.54 -4.13
CA GLU A 56 7.20 4.25 -5.11
C GLU A 56 7.57 3.05 -6.00
N ASP A 57 8.84 2.96 -6.42
CA ASP A 57 9.40 1.85 -7.21
C ASP A 57 9.42 0.48 -6.49
N ASP A 58 9.38 0.45 -5.15
CA ASP A 58 9.30 -0.81 -4.40
C ASP A 58 7.86 -1.33 -4.30
N ILE A 59 6.88 -0.47 -4.57
CA ILE A 59 5.44 -0.72 -4.40
C ILE A 59 4.72 -0.87 -5.75
N LEU A 60 5.24 -0.27 -6.82
CA LEU A 60 4.78 -0.40 -8.21
C LEU A 60 5.24 -1.71 -8.85
#